data_AF-A0A0F8VWR1-F1
#
_entry.id   AF-A0A0F8VWR1-F1
#
_cell.length_a   1.000
_cell.length_b   1.000
_cell.length_c   1.000
_cell.angle_alpha   90.00
_cell.angle_beta   90.00
_cell.angle_gamma   90.00
#
_symmetry.space_group_name_H-M   'P 1'
#
loop_
_entity.id
_entity.type
_entity.pdbx_description
1 polymer ?
#
loop_
_entity_poly.entity_id
_entity_poly.type
_entity_poly.pdbx_seq_one_letter_code
_entity_poly.pdbx_strand_id
1 'polypeptide(L)' 'REIWRKYKDVSLEEAQKMLQNSSNSVREIIRNHSEEALFTKKKYKWTGSTSLGSYLISATSSHYDWGYKLIKKCT' A
#
# COMPACT_ATOMS: atom_id res chain seq x y z
N ARG A 1 5.94 -16.04 4.66
CA ARG A 1 7.36 -16.11 4.19
C ARG A 1 7.50 -15.95 2.67
N GLU A 2 6.41 -16.05 1.90
CA GLU A 2 6.42 -15.91 0.44
C GLU A 2 6.98 -14.56 -0.04
N ILE A 3 6.55 -13.45 0.57
CA ILE A 3 7.07 -12.11 0.24
C ILE A 3 8.60 -12.07 0.38
N TRP A 4 9.14 -12.48 1.52
CA TRP A 4 10.59 -12.52 1.72
C TRP A 4 11.30 -13.38 0.66
N ARG A 5 10.80 -14.59 0.37
CA ARG A 5 11.40 -15.46 -0.65
C ARG A 5 11.38 -14.84 -2.05
N LYS A 6 10.34 -14.09 -2.39
CA LYS A 6 10.20 -13.42 -3.69
C LYS A 6 11.15 -12.24 -3.85
N TYR A 7 11.43 -11.52 -2.76
CA TYR A 7 12.19 -10.26 -2.81
C TYR A 7 13.59 -10.35 -2.20
N LYS A 8 14.02 -11.49 -1.64
CA LYS A 8 15.33 -11.63 -0.96
C LYS A 8 16.55 -11.36 -1.85
N ASP A 9 16.42 -11.61 -3.16
CA ASP A 9 17.52 -11.44 -4.13
C ASP A 9 17.39 -10.12 -4.90
N VAL A 10 16.38 -9.30 -4.59
CA VAL A 10 16.18 -7.98 -5.21
C VAL A 10 17.12 -6.98 -4.54
N SER A 11 17.86 -6.22 -5.35
CA SER A 11 18.74 -5.17 -4.84
C SER A 11 17.95 -4.07 -4.14
N LEU A 12 18.59 -3.34 -3.23
CA LEU A 12 17.93 -2.22 -2.54
C LEU A 12 17.45 -1.15 -3.51
N GLU A 13 18.27 -0.80 -4.51
CA GLU A 13 17.93 0.18 -5.54
C GLU A 13 16.69 -0.24 -6.33
N GLU A 14 16.63 -1.51 -6.74
CA GLU A 14 15.48 -2.04 -7.47
C GLU A 14 14.23 -2.10 -6.60
N ALA A 15 14.36 -2.51 -5.33
CA ALA A 15 13.26 -2.49 -4.37
C ALA A 15 12.70 -1.08 -4.14
N GLN A 16 13.56 -0.05 -4.06
CA GLN A 16 13.15 1.35 -3.95
C GLN A 16 12.39 1.81 -5.20
N LYS A 17 12.88 1.47 -6.40
CA LYS A 17 12.20 1.79 -7.66
C LYS A 17 10.83 1.11 -7.76
N MET A 18 10.74 -0.17 -7.38
CA MET A 18 9.47 -0.90 -7.34
C MET A 18 8.47 -0.29 -6.35
N LEU A 19 8.96 0.11 -5.17
CA LEU A 19 8.14 0.79 -4.16
C LEU A 19 7.64 2.15 -4.68
N GLN A 20 8.51 2.94 -5.31
CA GLN A 20 8.12 4.24 -5.86
C GLN A 20 7.06 4.10 -6.97
N ASN A 21 7.26 3.15 -7.89
CA ASN A 21 6.31 2.89 -8.98
C ASN A 21 4.94 2.41 -8.47
N SER A 22 4.94 1.46 -7.53
CA SER A 22 3.69 0.96 -6.94
C SER A 22 2.98 2.02 -6.10
N SER A 23 3.73 2.81 -5.31
CA SER A 23 3.18 3.93 -4.54
C SER A 23 2.53 4.99 -5.45
N ASN A 24 3.16 5.33 -6.58
CA ASN A 24 2.59 6.24 -7.56
C ASN A 24 1.31 5.67 -8.20
N SER A 25 1.30 4.38 -8.53
CA SER A 25 0.11 3.70 -9.08
C SER A 25 -1.07 3.75 -8.10
N VAL A 26 -0.81 3.52 -6.81
CA VAL A 26 -1.86 3.64 -5.77
C VAL A 26 -2.32 5.09 -5.60
N ARG A 27 -1.42 6.07 -5.67
CA ARG A 27 -1.78 7.51 -5.64
C ARG A 27 -2.62 7.93 -6.84
N GLU A 28 -2.37 7.36 -8.01
CA GLU A 28 -3.20 7.56 -9.22
C GLU A 28 -4.61 7.01 -8.98
N ILE A 29 -4.73 5.79 -8.44
CA ILE A 29 -6.02 5.20 -8.05
C ILE A 29 -6.76 6.14 -7.09
N ILE A 30 -6.10 6.62 -6.02
CA ILE A 30 -6.72 7.54 -5.05
C ILE A 30 -7.24 8.82 -5.74
N ARG A 31 -6.43 9.45 -6.60
CA ARG A 31 -6.79 10.70 -7.29
C ARG A 31 -7.96 10.53 -8.26
N ASN A 32 -8.10 9.36 -8.87
CA ASN A 32 -9.17 9.07 -9.82
C ASN A 32 -10.49 8.67 -9.16
N HIS A 33 -10.57 8.65 -7.82
CA HIS A 33 -11.78 8.33 -7.09
C HIS A 33 -12.33 9.56 -6.36
N SER A 34 -13.66 9.71 -6.35
CA SER A 34 -14.33 10.70 -5.51
C SER A 34 -14.29 10.27 -4.03
N GLU A 35 -14.46 11.23 -3.13
CA GLU A 35 -14.55 10.97 -1.69
C GLU A 35 -15.65 9.94 -1.38
N GLU A 36 -16.83 10.08 -2.00
CA GLU A 36 -17.93 9.14 -1.87
C GLU A 36 -17.54 7.73 -2.36
N ALA A 37 -16.78 7.63 -3.46
CA ALA A 37 -16.25 6.36 -3.95
C ALA A 37 -15.26 5.72 -2.98
N LEU A 38 -14.40 6.53 -2.36
CA LEU A 38 -13.40 6.06 -1.41
C LEU A 38 -14.01 5.62 -0.08
N PHE A 39 -15.02 6.32 0.43
CA PHE A 39 -15.45 6.16 1.83
C PHE A 39 -16.82 5.52 2.02
N THR A 40 -17.59 5.27 0.96
CA THR A 40 -18.82 4.47 1.06
C THR A 40 -18.50 3.00 1.33
N LYS A 41 -19.02 2.47 2.45
CA LYS A 41 -18.87 1.06 2.80
C LYS A 41 -19.59 0.17 1.80
N LYS A 42 -19.03 -1.00 1.51
CA LYS A 42 -19.62 -2.00 0.60
C LYS A 42 -19.88 -1.50 -0.83
N LYS A 43 -19.34 -0.33 -1.23
CA LYS A 43 -19.48 0.21 -2.59
C LYS A 43 -18.87 -0.71 -3.63
N TYR A 44 -17.73 -1.32 -3.30
CA TYR A 44 -17.11 -2.35 -4.11
C TYR A 44 -17.30 -3.71 -3.43
N LYS A 45 -17.83 -4.71 -4.16
CA LYS A 45 -18.16 -6.03 -3.59
C LYS A 45 -16.97 -6.70 -2.89
N TRP A 46 -15.76 -6.48 -3.39
CA TRP A 46 -14.54 -7.07 -2.83
C TRP A 46 -14.07 -6.41 -1.53
N THR A 47 -14.56 -5.21 -1.17
CA THR A 47 -14.17 -4.54 0.09
C THR A 47 -14.91 -5.10 1.31
N GLY A 48 -15.77 -6.12 1.14
CA GLY A 48 -16.46 -6.78 2.24
C GLY A 48 -17.35 -5.81 3.02
N SER A 49 -17.08 -5.63 4.32
CA SER A 49 -17.82 -4.71 5.20
C SER A 49 -17.23 -3.29 5.26
N THR A 50 -16.08 -3.03 4.64
CA THR A 50 -15.37 -1.74 4.73
C THR A 50 -15.50 -0.93 3.44
N SER A 51 -14.87 0.25 3.43
CA SER A 51 -14.73 1.09 2.24
C SER A 51 -13.40 0.80 1.52
N LEU A 52 -13.28 1.28 0.28
CA LEU A 52 -12.03 1.23 -0.50
C LEU A 52 -10.91 1.99 0.21
N GLY A 53 -11.23 3.15 0.78
CA GLY A 53 -10.30 4.00 1.52
C GLY A 53 -9.63 3.26 2.68
N SER A 54 -10.36 2.39 3.40
CA SER A 54 -9.77 1.58 4.47
C SER A 54 -8.66 0.65 3.97
N TYR A 55 -8.86 0.00 2.82
CA TYR A 55 -7.82 -0.83 2.19
C TYR A 55 -6.62 0.00 1.74
N LEU A 56 -6.88 1.16 1.12
CA LEU A 56 -5.82 2.05 0.63
C LEU A 56 -4.97 2.61 1.79
N ILE A 57 -5.59 3.04 2.89
CA ILE A 57 -4.88 3.48 4.10
C ILE A 57 -4.04 2.34 4.68
N SER A 58 -4.62 1.14 4.79
CA SER A 58 -3.92 -0.04 5.31
C SER A 58 -2.71 -0.42 4.46
N ALA A 59 -2.80 -0.29 3.13
CA ALA A 59 -1.73 -0.63 2.20
C ALA A 59 -0.72 0.51 1.95
N THR A 60 -1.01 1.73 2.39
CA THR A 60 -0.15 2.90 2.17
C THR A 60 0.32 3.51 3.49
N SER A 61 -0.26 4.63 3.93
CA SER A 61 0.23 5.41 5.07
C SER A 61 0.47 4.58 6.33
N SER A 62 -0.45 3.67 6.67
CA SER A 62 -0.29 2.79 7.84
C SER A 62 0.86 1.78 7.65
N HIS A 63 0.98 1.18 6.47
CA HIS A 63 2.04 0.22 6.18
C HIS A 63 3.42 0.89 6.09
N TYR A 64 3.48 2.08 5.51
CA TYR A 64 4.71 2.86 5.38
C TYR A 64 5.23 3.30 6.76
N ASP A 65 4.35 3.74 7.66
CA ASP A 65 4.72 4.06 9.05
C ASP A 65 5.29 2.84 9.78
N TRP A 66 4.63 1.67 9.65
CA TRP A 66 5.15 0.42 10.21
C TRP A 66 6.52 0.03 9.61
N GLY A 67 6.66 0.07 8.28
CA GLY A 67 7.91 -0.26 7.59
C GLY A 67 9.05 0.67 7.99
N TYR A 68 8.78 1.97 8.08
CA TYR A 68 9.76 2.97 8.54
C TYR A 68 10.22 2.68 9.98
N LYS A 69 9.28 2.38 10.90
CA LYS A 69 9.61 2.01 12.28
C LYS A 69 10.47 0.75 12.36
N LEU A 70 10.24 -0.23 11.49
CA LEU A 70 11.08 -1.43 11.45
C LEU A 70 12.49 -1.13 10.96
N ILE A 71 12.64 -0.35 9.89
CA ILE A 71 13.94 0.04 9.35
C ILE A 71 14.76 0.76 10.43
N LYS A 72 14.15 1.72 11.15
CA LYS A 72 14.82 2.44 12.25
C LYS A 72 15.27 1.55 13.42
N LYS A 73 14.66 0.39 13.61
CA LYS A 73 15.08 -0.56 14.65
C LYS A 73 16.25 -1.44 14.21
N CYS A 74 16.51 -1.52 12.91
CA CYS A 74 17.58 -2.33 12.33
C CYS A 74 18.87 -1.53 12.06
N THR A 75 18.78 -0.20 12.07
CA THR A 75 19.91 0.74 12.12
C THR A 75 20.27 1.06 13.56
#